data_AF-A0A5J6ZCB0-F1
#
_entry.id   AF-A0A5J6ZCB0-F1
#
_cell.length_a   1.000
_cell.length_b   1.000
_cell.length_c   1.000
_cell.angle_alpha   90.00
_cell.angle_beta   90.00
_cell.angle_gamma   90.00
#
_symmetry.space_group_name_H-M   'P 1'
#
loop_
_entity.id
_entity.type
_entity.pdbx_description
1 polymer ?
#
loop_
_entity_poly.entity_id
_entity_poly.type
_entity_poly.pdbx_seq_one_letter_code
_entity_poly.pdbx_strand_id
1 'polypeptide(L)'
;MFNLQRFNKEISAALKIFPEEYSGYAVELIASWIVDNQIRVIFQSRNSQRSALWGYKSDQKIENEYAIYSEKEMADYLFFTHIAGDMPALRTLSDGTSIDWRNIPEESEPKTLSEVNKIFEELGSQSKACALKL
;
A
#
# COMPACT_ATOMS: atom_id res chain seq x y z
N MET A 1 -3.51 12.82 15.58
CA MET A 1 -3.41 13.03 14.12
C MET A 1 -2.60 11.87 13.55
N PHE A 2 -3.13 11.19 12.53
CA PHE A 2 -2.49 10.02 11.91
C PHE A 2 -1.16 10.38 11.27
N ASN A 3 -0.11 9.61 11.57
CA ASN A 3 1.24 9.82 11.04
C ASN A 3 1.59 8.76 10.00
N LEU A 4 1.58 9.16 8.73
CA LEU A 4 1.83 8.25 7.61
C LEU A 4 3.25 7.62 7.65
N GLN A 5 4.26 8.31 8.19
CA GLN A 5 5.61 7.73 8.34
C GLN A 5 5.64 6.62 9.38
N ARG A 6 4.91 6.78 10.50
CA ARG A 6 4.78 5.73 11.51
C ARG A 6 4.01 4.55 10.93
N PHE A 7 2.91 4.80 10.23
CA PHE A 7 2.19 3.75 9.50
C PHE A 7 3.10 2.96 8.55
N ASN A 8 3.92 3.66 7.74
CA ASN A 8 4.87 3.00 6.84
C ASN A 8 5.87 2.08 7.56
N LYS A 9 6.31 2.47 8.76
CA LYS A 9 7.17 1.62 9.60
C LYS A 9 6.44 0.38 10.08
N GLU A 10 5.21 0.55 10.58
CA GLU A 10 4.39 -0.56 11.09
C GLU A 10 4.05 -1.56 9.98
N ILE A 11 3.57 -1.10 8.82
CA ILE A 11 3.22 -2.01 7.72
C ILE A 11 4.46 -2.71 7.16
N SER A 12 5.60 -2.02 7.05
CA SER A 12 6.85 -2.64 6.62
C SER A 12 7.37 -3.69 7.61
N ALA A 13 7.06 -3.53 8.90
CA ALA A 13 7.36 -4.54 9.90
C ALA A 13 6.43 -5.76 9.78
N ALA A 14 5.12 -5.54 9.58
CA ALA A 14 4.14 -6.61 9.37
C ALA A 14 4.47 -7.45 8.12
N LEU A 15 4.90 -6.82 7.03
CA LEU A 15 5.34 -7.48 5.79
C LEU A 15 6.56 -8.40 5.96
N LYS A 16 7.28 -8.37 7.09
CA LYS A 16 8.36 -9.34 7.35
C LYS A 16 7.85 -10.67 7.90
N ILE A 17 6.59 -10.71 8.32
CA ILE A 17 5.95 -11.88 8.95
C ILE A 17 5.12 -12.60 7.88
N PHE A 18 5.76 -12.95 6.76
CA PHE A 18 5.09 -13.68 5.68
C PHE A 18 4.92 -15.16 6.05
N PRO A 19 3.74 -15.77 5.87
CA PRO A 19 3.54 -17.20 6.07
C PRO A 19 4.49 -18.05 5.21
N GLU A 20 4.98 -19.17 5.76
CA GLU A 20 5.97 -20.06 5.11
C GLU A 20 5.51 -20.60 3.75
N GLU A 21 4.20 -20.75 3.57
CA GLU A 21 3.51 -21.14 2.33
C GLU A 21 3.83 -20.22 1.14
N TYR A 22 4.49 -19.08 1.36
CA TYR A 22 4.88 -18.11 0.35
C TYR A 22 6.39 -17.92 0.22
N SER A 23 7.17 -18.89 0.72
CA SER A 23 8.62 -18.92 0.58
C SER A 23 9.05 -18.65 -0.88
N GLY A 24 9.91 -17.65 -1.06
CA GLY A 24 10.39 -17.20 -2.38
C GLY A 24 9.72 -15.93 -2.92
N TYR A 25 8.68 -15.40 -2.25
CA TYR A 25 8.14 -14.08 -2.52
C TYR A 25 8.59 -13.06 -1.47
N ALA A 26 8.92 -11.86 -1.93
CA ALA A 26 9.12 -10.68 -1.11
C ALA A 26 8.06 -9.65 -1.45
N VAL A 27 7.51 -8.98 -0.44
CA VAL A 27 6.59 -7.84 -0.60
C VAL A 27 7.17 -6.63 0.09
N GLU A 28 7.20 -5.51 -0.62
CA GLU A 28 7.70 -4.24 -0.12
C GLU A 28 6.70 -3.11 -0.36
N LEU A 29 6.67 -2.15 0.56
CA LEU A 29 5.91 -0.91 0.39
C LEU A 29 6.71 0.04 -0.52
N ILE A 30 6.10 0.45 -1.64
CA ILE A 30 6.70 1.36 -2.62
C ILE A 30 6.30 2.81 -2.35
N ALA A 31 5.01 3.04 -2.14
CA ALA A 31 4.46 4.38 -2.00
C ALA A 31 3.27 4.37 -1.04
N SER A 32 3.08 5.49 -0.33
CA SER A 32 1.88 5.72 0.45
C SER A 32 1.54 7.20 0.53
N TRP A 33 0.25 7.52 0.54
CA TRP A 33 -0.27 8.87 0.68
C TRP A 33 -1.68 8.89 1.26
N ILE A 34 -2.12 10.08 1.67
CA ILE A 34 -3.46 10.31 2.22
C ILE A 34 -4.20 11.30 1.33
N VAL A 35 -5.37 10.90 0.85
CA VAL A 35 -6.33 11.75 0.12
C VAL A 35 -7.73 11.40 0.62
N ASP A 36 -8.57 12.40 0.87
CA ASP A 36 -9.94 12.23 1.43
C ASP A 36 -9.99 11.44 2.74
N ASN A 37 -8.93 11.55 3.56
CA ASN A 37 -8.74 10.78 4.78
C ASN A 37 -8.77 9.28 4.58
N GLN A 38 -8.34 8.82 3.41
CA GLN A 38 -8.09 7.41 3.16
C GLN A 38 -6.63 7.24 2.76
N ILE A 39 -6.03 6.17 3.27
CA ILE A 39 -4.66 5.81 2.96
C ILE A 39 -4.68 5.09 1.62
N ARG A 40 -3.83 5.52 0.71
CA ARG A 40 -3.48 4.76 -0.48
C ARG A 40 -2.07 4.24 -0.30
N VAL A 41 -1.88 2.97 -0.61
CA VAL A 41 -0.59 2.29 -0.56
C VAL A 41 -0.37 1.53 -1.85
N ILE A 42 0.87 1.51 -2.30
CA ILE A 42 1.32 0.68 -3.40
C ILE A 42 2.41 -0.23 -2.87
N PHE A 43 2.28 -1.50 -3.20
CA PHE A 43 3.27 -2.51 -2.90
C PHE A 43 3.84 -3.10 -4.17
N GLN A 44 5.02 -3.68 -4.03
CA GLN A 44 5.59 -4.54 -5.04
C GLN A 44 5.81 -5.91 -4.46
N SER A 45 5.28 -6.92 -5.15
CA SER A 45 5.63 -8.32 -4.89
C SER A 45 6.65 -8.78 -5.91
N ARG A 46 7.73 -9.41 -5.46
CA ARG A 46 8.79 -9.97 -6.31
C ARG A 46 9.09 -11.41 -5.93
N ASN A 47 9.38 -12.24 -6.92
CA ASN A 47 10.06 -13.52 -6.73
C ASN A 47 11.21 -13.64 -7.75
N SER A 48 11.78 -14.84 -7.90
CA SER A 48 12.88 -15.08 -8.86
C SER A 48 12.52 -14.92 -10.33
N GLN A 49 11.24 -14.87 -10.69
CA GLN A 49 10.75 -14.90 -12.07
C GLN A 49 9.95 -13.65 -12.48
N ARG A 50 9.27 -13.01 -11.53
CA ARG A 50 8.35 -11.91 -11.80
C ARG A 50 8.37 -10.84 -10.72
N SER A 51 8.02 -9.63 -11.15
CA SER A 51 7.72 -8.49 -10.30
C SER A 51 6.34 -7.96 -10.68
N ALA A 52 5.55 -7.57 -9.69
CA ALA A 52 4.18 -7.10 -9.89
C ALA A 52 3.86 -5.97 -8.92
N LEU A 53 3.25 -4.90 -9.44
CA LEU A 53 2.78 -3.76 -8.66
C LEU A 53 1.30 -3.88 -8.38
N TRP A 54 0.89 -3.58 -7.16
CA TRP A 54 -0.50 -3.59 -6.76
C TRP A 54 -0.78 -2.54 -5.69
N GLY A 55 -2.01 -2.04 -5.69
CA GLY A 55 -2.44 -0.94 -4.86
C GLY A 55 -3.60 -1.31 -3.94
N TYR A 56 -3.66 -0.64 -2.80
CA TYR A 56 -4.79 -0.73 -1.88
C TYR A 56 -5.17 0.66 -1.37
N LYS A 57 -6.46 0.93 -1.29
CA LYS A 57 -7.03 2.13 -0.67
C LYS A 57 -7.78 1.73 0.57
N SER A 58 -7.51 2.34 1.73
CA SER A 58 -8.27 2.03 2.94
C SER A 58 -9.75 2.33 2.73
N ASP A 59 -10.58 1.33 2.99
CA ASP A 59 -12.04 1.47 3.12
C ASP A 59 -12.38 2.29 4.38
N GLN A 60 -11.55 2.16 5.42
CA GLN A 60 -11.61 2.96 6.64
C GLN A 60 -11.02 4.37 6.45
N LYS A 61 -11.71 5.38 6.99
CA LYS A 61 -11.19 6.76 7.05
C LYS A 61 -10.33 6.99 8.29
N ILE A 62 -9.31 7.82 8.16
CA ILE A 62 -8.34 8.19 9.22
C ILE A 62 -8.67 9.51 9.95
N GLU A 63 -9.86 10.09 9.74
CA GLU A 63 -10.19 11.44 10.27
C GLU A 63 -10.86 11.44 11.67
N ASN A 64 -10.16 12.17 12.57
CA ASN A 64 -10.52 12.94 13.77
C ASN A 64 -11.06 12.29 15.07
N GLU A 65 -10.73 12.95 16.20
CA GLU A 65 -10.99 12.81 17.68
C GLU A 65 -11.37 11.45 18.29
N TYR A 66 -12.00 10.58 17.51
CA TYR A 66 -12.41 9.22 17.79
C TYR A 66 -11.78 8.20 16.82
N ALA A 67 -10.74 8.58 16.07
CA ALA A 67 -10.05 7.69 15.13
C ALA A 67 -9.80 6.33 15.80
N ILE A 68 -10.52 5.30 15.35
CA ILE A 68 -10.59 4.00 16.04
C ILE A 68 -9.24 3.28 15.96
N TYR A 69 -8.41 3.61 14.96
CA TYR A 69 -7.18 2.91 14.66
C TYR A 69 -5.96 3.83 14.71
N SER A 70 -5.01 3.46 15.56
CA SER A 70 -3.62 3.89 15.50
C SER A 70 -2.96 3.46 14.19
N GLU A 71 -1.77 4.00 13.92
CA GLU A 71 -0.98 3.60 12.74
C GLU A 71 -0.69 2.10 12.71
N LYS A 72 -0.46 1.50 13.89
CA LYS A 72 -0.24 0.06 14.02
C LYS A 72 -1.51 -0.72 13.70
N GLU A 73 -2.64 -0.34 14.29
CA GLU A 73 -3.90 -1.06 14.05
C GLU A 73 -4.35 -0.97 12.59
N MET A 74 -4.14 0.18 11.94
CA MET A 74 -4.40 0.33 10.51
C MET A 74 -3.44 -0.53 9.66
N ALA A 75 -2.16 -0.61 10.03
CA ALA A 75 -1.20 -1.47 9.36
C ALA A 75 -1.53 -2.96 9.53
N ASP A 76 -1.88 -3.38 10.75
CA ASP A 76 -2.32 -4.75 11.03
C ASP A 76 -3.59 -5.07 10.23
N TYR A 77 -4.59 -4.19 10.26
CA TYR A 77 -5.84 -4.36 9.50
C TYR A 77 -5.58 -4.54 8.01
N LEU A 78 -4.78 -3.67 7.41
CA LEU A 78 -4.44 -3.76 6.00
C LEU A 78 -3.71 -5.06 5.69
N PHE A 79 -2.72 -5.42 6.52
CA PHE A 79 -1.95 -6.65 6.35
C PHE A 79 -2.85 -7.89 6.43
N PHE A 80 -3.65 -8.03 7.48
CA PHE A 80 -4.48 -9.23 7.66
C PHE A 80 -5.58 -9.34 6.61
N THR A 81 -6.31 -8.24 6.35
CA THR A 81 -7.50 -8.28 5.49
C THR A 81 -7.14 -8.35 4.01
N HIS A 82 -6.04 -7.72 3.59
CA HIS A 82 -5.75 -7.52 2.15
C HIS A 82 -4.42 -8.10 1.68
N ILE A 83 -3.53 -8.49 2.59
CA ILE A 83 -2.24 -9.08 2.22
C ILE A 83 -2.19 -10.56 2.59
N ALA A 84 -2.47 -10.91 3.85
CA ALA A 84 -2.53 -12.29 4.29
C ALA A 84 -3.81 -12.99 3.82
N GLY A 85 -4.98 -12.32 3.91
CA GLY A 85 -6.27 -12.91 3.58
C GLY A 85 -6.59 -13.05 2.07
N ASP A 86 -6.21 -12.07 1.25
CA ASP A 86 -6.48 -12.06 -0.20
C ASP A 86 -5.25 -12.49 -1.04
N MET A 87 -4.06 -12.37 -0.45
CA MET A 87 -2.81 -12.89 -0.99
C MET A 87 -2.47 -12.41 -2.41
N PRO A 88 -2.34 -11.08 -2.60
CA PRO A 88 -2.22 -10.46 -3.91
C PRO A 88 -0.97 -10.95 -4.66
N ALA A 89 0.15 -11.21 -3.98
CA ALA A 89 1.41 -11.64 -4.62
C ALA A 89 1.26 -12.87 -5.55
N LEU A 90 0.31 -13.77 -5.28
CA LEU A 90 0.04 -14.93 -6.13
C LEU A 90 -0.91 -14.61 -7.29
N ARG A 91 -1.86 -13.68 -7.08
CA ARG A 91 -2.98 -13.37 -7.97
C ARG A 91 -2.78 -12.11 -8.82
N THR A 92 -1.64 -11.42 -8.72
CA THR A 92 -1.47 -10.12 -9.41
C THR A 92 -1.28 -10.33 -10.90
N LEU A 93 -2.08 -9.63 -11.71
CA LEU A 93 -2.02 -9.66 -13.17
C LEU A 93 -1.18 -8.51 -13.76
N SER A 94 -0.59 -7.68 -12.90
CA SER A 94 0.34 -6.62 -13.26
C SER A 94 1.48 -7.16 -14.12
N ASP A 95 1.78 -6.42 -15.18
CA ASP A 95 2.94 -6.59 -16.06
C ASP A 95 4.25 -6.02 -15.44
N GLY A 96 4.22 -5.64 -14.17
CA GLY A 96 5.32 -4.99 -13.46
C GLY A 96 5.40 -3.48 -13.68
N THR A 97 4.58 -2.92 -14.58
CA THR A 97 4.52 -1.47 -14.88
C THR A 97 3.20 -0.86 -14.39
N SER A 98 2.11 -1.59 -14.57
CA SER A 98 0.76 -1.18 -14.21
C SER A 98 0.42 -1.59 -12.78
N ILE A 99 -0.26 -0.71 -12.04
CA ILE A 99 -0.71 -0.96 -10.66
C ILE A 99 -2.06 -1.68 -10.71
N ASP A 100 -2.11 -2.91 -10.19
CA ASP A 100 -3.33 -3.69 -9.99
C ASP A 100 -4.01 -3.29 -8.68
N TRP A 101 -5.06 -2.46 -8.74
CA TRP A 101 -5.79 -1.98 -7.56
C TRP A 101 -6.79 -3.04 -7.08
N ARG A 102 -6.59 -3.54 -5.85
CA ARG A 102 -7.27 -4.76 -5.39
C ARG A 102 -8.69 -4.57 -4.89
N ASN A 103 -9.03 -3.38 -4.42
CA ASN A 103 -10.29 -3.13 -3.72
C ASN A 103 -11.08 -1.95 -4.29
N ILE A 104 -10.76 -1.53 -5.51
CA ILE A 104 -11.43 -0.42 -6.19
C ILE A 104 -11.67 -0.85 -7.63
N PRO A 105 -12.92 -1.12 -8.02
CA PRO A 105 -13.25 -1.52 -9.38
C PRO A 105 -13.36 -0.34 -10.38
N GLU A 106 -13.20 0.92 -9.96
CA GLU A 106 -13.50 2.10 -10.80
C GLU A 106 -12.36 3.13 -10.93
N GLU A 107 -12.38 3.87 -12.06
CA GLU A 107 -11.26 4.35 -12.87
C GLU A 107 -10.39 5.53 -12.36
N SER A 108 -10.42 5.90 -11.08
CA SER A 108 -9.79 7.16 -10.63
C SER A 108 -8.42 7.03 -9.96
N GLU A 109 -7.94 5.82 -9.65
CA GLU A 109 -6.63 5.65 -9.03
C GLU A 109 -5.49 5.62 -10.07
N PRO A 110 -4.27 6.06 -9.70
CA PRO A 110 -3.15 6.08 -10.63
C PRO A 110 -2.81 4.67 -11.10
N LYS A 111 -2.68 4.51 -12.41
CA LYS A 111 -2.39 3.24 -13.09
C LYS A 111 -0.91 2.93 -13.12
N THR A 112 -0.04 3.92 -12.94
CA THR A 112 1.42 3.76 -13.00
C THR A 112 2.13 4.53 -11.88
N LEU A 113 3.37 4.13 -11.56
CA LEU A 113 4.20 4.90 -10.62
C LEU A 113 4.53 6.32 -11.12
N SER A 114 4.49 6.56 -12.44
CA SER A 114 4.66 7.90 -13.00
C SER A 114 3.47 8.81 -12.65
N GLU A 115 2.25 8.27 -12.65
CA GLU A 115 1.07 9.02 -12.22
C GLU A 115 1.09 9.28 -10.70
N VAL A 116 1.58 8.32 -9.91
CA VAL A 116 1.79 8.51 -8.47
C VAL A 116 2.80 9.63 -8.20
N ASN A 117 3.87 9.71 -8.98
CA ASN A 117 4.83 10.82 -8.90
C ASN A 117 4.16 12.18 -9.11
N LYS A 118 3.27 12.31 -10.09
CA LYS A 118 2.54 13.57 -10.33
C LYS A 118 1.64 13.94 -9.15
N ILE A 119 0.94 12.97 -8.57
CA ILE A 119 0.16 13.18 -7.33
C ILE A 119 1.10 13.63 -6.19
N PHE A 120 2.29 13.07 -6.11
CA PHE A 120 3.32 13.49 -5.17
C PHE A 120 3.96 14.84 -5.51
N GLU A 121 3.74 15.44 -6.67
CA GLU A 121 4.16 16.83 -6.92
C GLU A 121 3.09 17.81 -6.41
N GLU A 122 1.82 17.41 -6.50
CA GLU A 122 0.65 18.22 -6.13
C GLU A 122 0.32 18.20 -4.62
N LEU A 123 0.59 17.09 -3.94
CA LEU A 123 0.29 16.97 -2.50
C LEU A 123 1.24 17.81 -1.62
N GLY A 124 0.76 18.28 -0.46
CA GLY A 124 1.61 18.90 0.57
C GLY A 124 2.57 17.88 1.22
N SER A 125 3.67 18.35 1.83
CA SER A 125 4.69 17.49 2.46
C SER A 125 4.15 16.60 3.61
N GLN A 126 3.06 17.00 4.25
CA GLN A 126 2.43 16.23 5.34
C GLN A 126 1.58 15.04 4.85
N SER A 127 1.27 14.98 3.55
CA SER A 127 0.43 13.91 2.97
C SER A 127 1.24 12.81 2.26
N LYS A 128 2.58 12.86 2.35
CA LYS A 128 3.51 11.92 1.69
C LYS A 128 4.47 11.31 2.70
N ALA A 129 4.69 10.00 2.65
CA ALA A 129 5.68 9.35 3.52
C ALA A 129 6.65 8.40 2.82
N CYS A 130 6.58 8.27 1.50
CA CYS A 130 7.61 7.60 0.72
C CYS A 130 7.95 8.43 -0.51
N ALA A 131 9.18 8.93 -0.59
CA ALA A 131 9.76 9.35 -1.85
C ALA A 131 10.16 8.06 -2.59
N LEU A 132 9.66 7.91 -3.81
CA LEU A 132 9.95 6.77 -4.67
C LEU A 132 11.45 6.50 -4.70
N LYS A 133 11.86 5.33 -4.19
CA LYS A 133 13.16 4.77 -4.57
C LYS A 133 12.98 4.19 -5.96
N LEU A 134 13.28 5.01 -6.97
CA LEU A 134 13.60 4.54 -8.32
C LEU A 134 14.91 3.75 -8.27
#